data_AF-X1KG46-F1
#
_entry.id   AF-X1KG46-F1
#
_cell.length_a   1.000
_cell.length_b   1.000
_cell.length_c   1.000
_cell.angle_alpha   90.00
_cell.angle_beta   90.00
_cell.angle_gamma   90.00
#
_symmetry.space_group_name_H-M   'P 1'
#
loop_
_entity.id
_entity.type
_entity.pdbx_description
1 polymer ?
#
loop_
_entity_poly.entity_id
_entity_poly.type
_entity_poly.pdbx_seq_one_letter_code
_entity_poly.pdbx_strand_id
1 'polypeptide(L)'
;MGFIAGGLALVVAVSGMFFAAISGSSAATTAAIGVSMIDEMVKKGYKKDFAAAVVASGGTVGIVIPPSITMVVYGVIAGVSIGDLFLGGFLPGILMGTSMCVVSYIICRRAGFKGEGRLSLTNILRAFKDSFFALMMPVIIIGGIYGGIFTPTEAAAVAAVYGMFIGFFVY
;
A
#
# COMPACT_ATOMS: atom_id res chain seq x y z
N MET A 1 -0.75 11.97 8.92
CA MET A 1 -1.73 12.64 8.03
C MET A 1 -2.97 13.22 8.75
N GLY A 2 -3.11 13.11 10.08
CA GLY A 2 -4.32 13.57 10.80
C GLY A 2 -4.67 15.05 10.65
N PHE A 3 -3.67 15.92 10.46
CA PHE A 3 -3.84 17.38 10.32
C PHE A 3 -4.55 17.84 9.04
N ILE A 4 -4.78 16.93 8.07
CA ILE A 4 -5.46 17.23 6.81
C ILE A 4 -6.95 16.90 6.96
N ALA A 5 -7.83 17.70 6.36
CA ALA A 5 -9.24 17.37 6.19
C ALA A 5 -9.38 15.98 5.53
N GLY A 6 -10.01 15.02 6.21
CA GLY A 6 -10.06 13.64 5.70
C GLY A 6 -8.78 12.84 5.93
N GLY A 7 -7.92 13.27 6.86
CA GLY A 7 -6.61 12.67 7.10
C GLY A 7 -6.65 11.16 7.36
N LEU A 8 -7.73 10.66 7.97
CA LEU A 8 -7.93 9.22 8.16
C LEU A 8 -8.17 8.49 6.83
N ALA A 9 -9.00 9.03 5.93
CA ALA A 9 -9.21 8.44 4.61
C ALA A 9 -7.91 8.41 3.77
N LEU A 10 -7.06 9.43 3.90
CA LEU A 10 -5.73 9.45 3.29
C LEU A 10 -4.80 8.37 3.88
N VAL A 11 -4.83 8.16 5.20
CA VAL A 11 -4.08 7.06 5.84
C VAL A 11 -4.57 5.72 5.30
N VAL A 12 -5.89 5.50 5.25
CA VAL A 12 -6.44 4.24 4.74
C VAL A 12 -6.05 4.01 3.29
N ALA A 13 -6.10 5.06 2.46
CA ALA A 13 -5.68 5.00 1.06
C ALA A 13 -4.19 4.61 0.93
N VAL A 14 -3.31 5.28 1.67
CA VAL A 14 -1.86 5.04 1.61
C VAL A 14 -1.48 3.70 2.21
N SER A 15 -2.04 3.33 3.35
CA SER A 15 -1.87 2.01 3.95
C SER A 15 -2.35 0.92 3.01
N GLY A 16 -3.51 1.11 2.37
CA GLY A 16 -4.03 0.20 1.36
C GLY A 16 -3.04 -0.02 0.23
N MET A 17 -2.54 1.05 -0.39
CA MET A 17 -1.51 0.95 -1.43
C MET A 17 -0.25 0.22 -0.97
N PHE A 18 0.20 0.48 0.24
CA PHE A 18 1.41 -0.14 0.78
C PHE A 18 1.22 -1.64 1.01
N PHE A 19 0.11 -2.05 1.62
CA PHE A 19 -0.25 -3.46 1.76
C PHE A 19 -0.51 -4.12 0.42
N ALA A 20 -1.05 -3.39 -0.56
CA ALA A 20 -1.24 -3.86 -1.93
C ALA A 20 0.07 -4.12 -2.66
N ALA A 21 1.07 -3.26 -2.48
CA ALA A 21 2.41 -3.47 -2.99
C ALA A 21 3.10 -4.69 -2.36
N ILE A 22 2.83 -4.97 -1.08
CA ILE A 22 3.43 -6.14 -0.41
C ILE A 22 2.71 -7.43 -0.79
N SER A 23 1.38 -7.44 -0.76
CA SER A 23 0.59 -8.65 -0.99
C SER A 23 0.49 -9.02 -2.47
N GLY A 24 0.62 -8.03 -3.37
CA GLY A 24 0.37 -8.17 -4.80
C GLY A 24 -1.04 -8.67 -5.16
N SER A 25 -1.99 -8.59 -4.22
CA SER A 25 -3.35 -9.14 -4.34
C SER A 25 -4.40 -8.20 -3.78
N SER A 26 -5.32 -7.76 -4.64
CA SER A 26 -6.40 -6.85 -4.25
C SER A 26 -7.32 -7.43 -3.18
N ALA A 27 -7.65 -8.72 -3.28
CA ALA A 27 -8.51 -9.39 -2.32
C ALA A 27 -7.82 -9.57 -0.96
N ALA A 28 -6.55 -9.98 -0.96
CA ALA A 28 -5.79 -10.18 0.27
C ALA A 28 -5.59 -8.85 1.01
N THR A 29 -5.23 -7.78 0.30
CA THR A 29 -5.09 -6.45 0.91
C THR A 29 -6.40 -5.94 1.49
N THR A 30 -7.49 -6.02 0.73
CA THR A 30 -8.81 -5.57 1.19
C THR A 30 -9.23 -6.34 2.45
N ALA A 31 -8.98 -7.66 2.49
CA ALA A 31 -9.27 -8.48 3.65
C ALA A 31 -8.38 -8.12 4.86
N ALA A 32 -7.09 -7.87 4.63
CA ALA A 32 -6.12 -7.59 5.68
C ALA A 32 -6.39 -6.27 6.42
N ILE A 33 -6.70 -5.19 5.68
CA ILE A 33 -6.91 -3.87 6.29
C ILE A 33 -8.39 -3.51 6.49
N GLY A 34 -9.32 -4.28 5.93
CA GLY A 34 -10.68 -3.79 5.73
C GLY A 34 -11.47 -3.58 7.01
N VAL A 35 -11.62 -4.61 7.84
CA VAL A 35 -12.50 -4.53 9.03
C VAL A 35 -12.00 -3.44 10.00
N SER A 36 -10.71 -3.45 10.33
CA SER A 36 -10.12 -2.50 11.29
C SER A 36 -10.21 -1.05 10.80
N MET A 37 -9.93 -0.81 9.52
CA MET A 37 -9.95 0.55 8.96
C MET A 37 -11.38 1.07 8.77
N ILE A 38 -12.31 0.23 8.33
CA ILE A 38 -13.73 0.60 8.20
C ILE A 38 -14.30 0.98 9.56
N ASP A 39 -14.07 0.17 10.59
CA ASP A 39 -14.58 0.42 11.93
C ASP A 39 -14.03 1.74 12.49
N GLU A 40 -12.74 2.01 12.30
CA GLU A 40 -12.11 3.25 12.76
C GLU A 40 -12.65 4.49 12.01
N MET A 41 -12.86 4.37 10.70
CA MET A 41 -13.50 5.43 9.91
C MET A 41 -14.92 5.70 10.38
N VAL A 42 -15.72 4.66 10.63
CA VAL A 42 -17.09 4.82 11.12
C VAL A 42 -17.12 5.47 12.50
N LYS A 43 -16.22 5.08 13.42
CA LYS A 43 -16.08 5.73 14.75
C LYS A 43 -15.75 7.22 14.65
N LYS A 44 -14.98 7.61 13.64
CA LYS A 44 -14.66 9.02 13.35
C LYS A 44 -15.74 9.77 12.56
N GLY A 45 -16.92 9.17 12.37
CA GLY A 45 -18.08 9.81 11.74
C GLY A 45 -18.12 9.73 10.22
N TYR A 46 -17.25 8.93 9.58
CA TYR A 46 -17.34 8.68 8.14
C TYR A 46 -18.53 7.77 7.84
N LYS A 47 -19.21 8.03 6.71
CA LYS A 47 -20.26 7.13 6.21
C LYS A 47 -19.66 5.75 5.92
N LYS A 48 -20.35 4.68 6.36
CA LYS A 48 -19.91 3.30 6.16
C LYS A 48 -19.62 2.98 4.68
N ASP A 49 -20.47 3.46 3.78
CA ASP A 49 -20.31 3.27 2.33
C ASP A 49 -19.02 3.92 1.80
N PHE A 50 -18.68 5.11 2.30
CA PHE A 50 -17.44 5.79 1.92
C PHE A 50 -16.21 5.07 2.49
N ALA A 51 -16.28 4.62 3.74
CA ALA A 51 -15.19 3.85 4.36
C ALA A 51 -14.93 2.54 3.59
N ALA A 52 -15.98 1.81 3.25
CA ALA A 52 -15.88 0.59 2.44
C ALA A 52 -15.32 0.88 1.04
N ALA A 53 -15.76 1.96 0.39
CA ALA A 53 -15.27 2.35 -0.93
C ALA A 53 -13.78 2.71 -0.93
N VAL A 54 -13.30 3.43 0.08
CA VAL A 54 -11.87 3.80 0.19
C VAL A 54 -11.00 2.57 0.42
N VAL A 55 -11.41 1.66 1.30
CA VAL A 55 -10.71 0.38 1.54
C VAL A 55 -10.68 -0.49 0.29
N ALA A 56 -11.84 -0.69 -0.35
CA ALA A 56 -11.94 -1.51 -1.56
C ALA A 56 -11.08 -0.93 -2.70
N SER A 57 -11.13 0.38 -2.89
CA SER A 57 -10.30 1.07 -3.89
C SER A 57 -8.81 0.99 -3.56
N GLY A 58 -8.42 1.04 -2.29
CA GLY A 58 -7.02 0.87 -1.90
C GLY A 58 -6.48 -0.53 -2.18
N GLY A 59 -7.34 -1.55 -2.07
CA GLY A 59 -7.00 -2.91 -2.49
C GLY A 59 -6.78 -3.05 -3.99
N THR A 60 -7.63 -2.44 -4.84
CA THR A 60 -7.56 -2.64 -6.30
C THR A 60 -6.24 -2.20 -6.92
N VAL A 61 -5.54 -1.27 -6.27
CA VAL A 61 -4.22 -0.77 -6.70
C VAL A 61 -3.13 -1.87 -6.67
N GLY A 62 -3.32 -2.96 -5.93
CA GLY A 62 -2.34 -4.06 -5.78
C GLY A 62 -2.07 -4.89 -7.03
N ILE A 63 -2.94 -4.80 -8.04
CA ILE A 63 -2.70 -5.42 -9.34
C ILE A 63 -1.65 -4.63 -10.14
N VAL A 64 -1.48 -3.34 -9.85
CA VAL A 64 -0.67 -2.41 -10.66
C VAL A 64 0.60 -1.95 -9.95
N ILE A 65 0.58 -1.73 -8.63
CA ILE A 65 1.79 -1.34 -7.90
C ILE A 65 2.71 -2.57 -7.71
N PRO A 66 3.97 -2.51 -8.18
CA PRO A 66 4.92 -3.59 -7.97
C PRO A 66 5.40 -3.69 -6.51
N PRO A 67 5.75 -4.90 -6.04
CA PRO A 67 5.59 -6.21 -6.71
C PRO A 67 4.13 -6.67 -6.77
N SER A 68 3.72 -7.30 -7.88
CA SER A 68 2.33 -7.74 -8.09
C SER A 68 2.25 -9.18 -8.60
N ILE A 69 1.42 -10.00 -7.94
CA ILE A 69 1.19 -11.40 -8.31
C ILE A 69 0.60 -11.47 -9.72
N THR A 70 -0.32 -10.57 -10.05
CA THR A 70 -0.95 -10.54 -11.38
C THR A 70 0.06 -10.27 -12.48
N MET A 71 1.02 -9.37 -12.26
CA MET A 71 2.10 -9.11 -13.21
C MET A 71 3.05 -10.31 -13.35
N VAL A 72 3.36 -11.00 -12.25
CA VAL A 72 4.18 -12.22 -12.28
C VAL A 72 3.50 -13.31 -13.11
N VAL A 73 2.22 -13.59 -12.84
CA VAL A 73 1.43 -14.60 -13.57
C VAL A 73 1.36 -14.24 -15.06
N TYR A 74 1.09 -12.98 -15.39
CA TYR A 74 1.09 -12.52 -16.78
C TYR A 74 2.47 -12.66 -17.43
N GLY A 75 3.54 -12.25 -16.76
CA GLY A 75 4.91 -12.37 -17.28
C GLY A 75 5.32 -13.81 -17.57
N VAL A 76 4.95 -14.75 -16.69
CA VAL A 76 5.20 -16.19 -16.90
C VAL A 76 4.40 -16.73 -18.09
N ILE A 77 3.11 -16.39 -18.21
CA ILE A 77 2.25 -16.91 -19.28
C ILE A 77 2.63 -16.32 -20.64
N ALA A 78 2.86 -15.00 -20.69
CA ALA A 78 3.16 -14.27 -21.91
C ALA A 78 4.64 -14.34 -22.32
N GLY A 79 5.51 -14.90 -21.48
CA GLY A 79 6.95 -14.99 -21.73
C GLY A 79 7.65 -13.62 -21.79
N VAL A 80 7.08 -12.61 -21.13
CA VAL A 80 7.66 -11.25 -21.07
C VAL A 80 8.39 -11.04 -19.75
N SER A 81 9.35 -10.11 -19.76
CA SER A 81 10.15 -9.79 -18.56
C SER A 81 9.27 -9.24 -17.43
N ILE A 82 9.27 -9.94 -16.30
CA ILE A 82 8.59 -9.50 -15.07
C ILE A 82 9.22 -8.21 -14.53
N GLY A 83 10.54 -8.06 -14.67
CA GLY A 83 11.25 -6.82 -14.32
C GLY A 83 10.69 -5.64 -15.12
N ASP A 84 10.51 -5.80 -16.43
CA ASP A 84 9.98 -4.71 -17.27
C ASP A 84 8.53 -4.39 -16.93
N LEU A 85 7.72 -5.40 -16.62
CA LEU A 85 6.34 -5.20 -16.14
C LEU A 85 6.31 -4.44 -14.82
N PHE A 86 7.20 -4.77 -13.88
CA PHE A 86 7.33 -4.04 -12.62
C PHE A 86 7.73 -2.59 -12.89
N LEU A 87 8.71 -2.34 -13.75
CA LEU A 87 9.15 -0.98 -14.08
C LEU A 87 8.02 -0.18 -14.73
N GLY A 88 7.29 -0.80 -15.66
CA GLY A 88 6.13 -0.22 -16.34
C GLY A 88 4.94 0.00 -15.40
N GLY A 89 4.82 -0.77 -14.32
CA GLY A 89 3.78 -0.67 -13.31
C GLY A 89 3.93 0.51 -12.33
N PHE A 90 5.14 1.03 -12.16
CA PHE A 90 5.42 2.10 -11.19
C PHE A 90 4.63 3.38 -11.46
N LEU A 91 4.73 3.90 -12.68
CA LEU A 91 4.05 5.14 -13.06
C LEU A 91 2.52 5.03 -12.95
N PRO A 92 1.84 4.02 -13.54
CA PRO A 92 0.40 3.89 -13.39
C PRO A 92 -0.01 3.63 -11.94
N GLY A 93 0.78 2.87 -11.17
CA GLY A 93 0.53 2.63 -9.75
C GLY A 93 0.55 3.91 -8.92
N ILE A 94 1.55 4.77 -9.10
CA ILE A 94 1.63 6.09 -8.46
C ILE A 94 0.45 6.98 -8.87
N LEU A 95 0.07 6.98 -10.15
CA LEU A 95 -1.07 7.76 -10.65
C LEU A 95 -2.41 7.29 -10.05
N MET A 96 -2.63 5.98 -9.96
CA MET A 96 -3.80 5.42 -9.28
C MET A 96 -3.80 5.81 -7.80
N GLY A 97 -2.65 5.71 -7.14
CA GLY A 97 -2.52 6.05 -5.74
C GLY A 97 -2.76 7.51 -5.40
N THR A 98 -2.15 8.39 -6.17
CA THR A 98 -2.28 9.85 -6.03
C THR A 98 -3.70 10.29 -6.38
N SER A 99 -4.29 9.79 -7.46
CA SER A 99 -5.68 10.10 -7.82
C SER A 99 -6.66 9.67 -6.71
N MET A 100 -6.47 8.50 -6.11
CA MET A 100 -7.29 8.03 -5.00
C MET A 100 -7.17 8.96 -3.78
N CYS A 101 -5.95 9.37 -3.43
CA CYS A 101 -5.71 10.35 -2.35
C CYS A 101 -6.41 11.69 -2.62
N VAL A 102 -6.31 12.19 -3.86
CA VAL A 102 -6.93 13.46 -4.28
C VAL A 102 -8.46 13.38 -4.19
N VAL A 103 -9.06 12.31 -4.70
CA VAL A 103 -10.51 12.10 -4.66
C VAL A 103 -11.00 11.98 -3.21
N SER A 104 -10.33 11.18 -2.38
CA SER A 104 -10.66 11.06 -0.95
C SER A 104 -10.58 12.42 -0.24
N TYR A 105 -9.54 13.22 -0.52
CA TYR A 105 -9.40 14.55 0.04
C TYR A 105 -10.54 15.49 -0.37
N ILE A 106 -10.89 15.53 -1.67
CA ILE A 106 -11.98 16.37 -2.19
C ILE A 106 -13.32 16.00 -1.53
N ILE A 107 -13.63 14.70 -1.44
CA ILE A 107 -14.88 14.22 -0.84
C ILE A 107 -14.92 14.58 0.66
N CYS A 108 -13.85 14.33 1.40
CA CYS A 108 -13.80 14.64 2.83
C CYS A 108 -13.91 16.14 3.10
N ARG A 109 -13.26 16.97 2.28
CA ARG A 109 -13.35 18.44 2.38
C ARG A 109 -14.77 18.93 2.12
N ARG A 110 -15.45 18.38 1.10
CA ARG A 110 -16.85 18.71 0.79
C ARG A 110 -17.82 18.23 1.87
N ALA A 111 -17.53 17.11 2.53
CA ALA A 111 -18.30 16.58 3.65
C ALA A 111 -18.03 17.32 4.98
N GLY A 112 -17.17 18.36 4.99
CA GLY A 112 -16.92 19.19 6.16
C GLY A 112 -15.96 18.59 7.19
N PHE A 113 -15.27 17.50 6.88
CA PHE A 113 -14.24 16.96 7.77
C PHE A 113 -13.11 17.97 7.93
N LYS A 114 -12.74 18.24 9.19
CA LYS A 114 -11.57 19.05 9.53
C LYS A 114 -10.41 18.14 9.93
N GLY A 115 -9.19 18.56 9.63
CA GLY A 115 -8.00 17.86 10.10
C GLY A 115 -7.84 18.02 11.61
N GLU A 116 -7.45 16.95 12.29
CA GLU A 116 -7.12 16.93 13.71
C GLU A 116 -5.60 16.84 13.91
N GLY A 117 -5.03 17.78 14.67
CA GLY A 117 -3.61 17.79 15.03
C GLY A 117 -2.71 18.66 14.15
N ARG A 118 -1.40 18.60 14.42
CA ARG A 118 -0.35 19.36 13.71
C ARG A 118 0.61 18.41 13.00
N LEU A 119 1.18 18.85 11.87
CA LEU A 119 2.32 18.17 11.25
C LEU A 119 3.51 18.25 12.21
N SER A 120 3.95 17.10 12.72
CA SER A 120 5.16 16.98 13.53
C SER A 120 6.20 16.22 12.74
N LEU A 121 7.25 16.91 12.29
CA LEU A 121 8.39 16.31 11.60
C LEU A 121 9.06 15.24 12.47
N THR A 122 9.12 15.45 13.78
CA THR A 122 9.61 14.47 14.75
C THR A 122 8.79 13.19 14.72
N ASN A 123 7.47 13.28 14.62
CA ASN A 123 6.60 12.10 14.54
C ASN A 123 6.76 11.36 13.21
N ILE A 124 7.01 12.10 12.11
CA ILE A 124 7.30 11.49 10.81
C ILE A 124 8.61 10.71 10.85
N LEU A 125 9.68 11.32 11.38
CA LEU A 125 10.98 10.67 11.52
C LEU A 125 10.92 9.46 12.44
N ARG A 126 10.14 9.53 13.53
CA ARG A 126 9.93 8.40 14.42
C ARG A 126 9.18 7.28 13.73
N ALA A 127 8.05 7.57 13.07
CA ALA A 127 7.29 6.59 12.31
C ALA A 127 8.11 5.95 11.18
N PHE A 128 8.98 6.71 10.52
CA PHE A 128 9.90 6.19 9.51
C PHE A 128 10.91 5.22 10.12
N LYS A 129 11.51 5.56 11.26
CA LYS A 129 12.42 4.64 11.99
C LYS A 129 11.69 3.37 12.44
N ASP A 130 10.48 3.51 12.96
CA ASP A 130 9.67 2.38 13.42
C ASP A 130 9.22 1.49 12.26
N SER A 131 9.03 2.05 11.05
CA SER A 131 8.61 1.32 9.84
C SER A 131 9.79 0.92 8.94
N PHE A 132 11.03 1.19 9.36
CA PHE A 132 12.21 1.05 8.50
C PHE A 132 12.36 -0.37 7.94
N PHE A 133 12.22 -1.39 8.78
CA PHE A 133 12.32 -2.79 8.36
C PHE A 133 11.18 -3.21 7.43
N ALA A 134 9.94 -2.75 7.67
CA ALA A 134 8.84 -3.00 6.75
C ALA A 134 9.08 -2.38 5.36
N LEU A 135 9.69 -1.18 5.31
CA LEU A 135 10.02 -0.48 4.06
C LEU A 135 11.17 -1.13 3.28
N MET A 136 12.00 -1.97 3.90
CA MET A 136 13.06 -2.70 3.22
C MET A 136 12.54 -3.84 2.34
N MET A 137 11.32 -4.34 2.58
CA MET A 137 10.79 -5.46 1.80
C MET A 137 10.65 -5.13 0.29
N PRO A 138 10.01 -4.02 -0.14
CA PRO A 138 10.02 -3.62 -1.54
C PRO A 138 11.44 -3.44 -2.11
N VAL A 139 12.37 -2.89 -1.31
CA VAL A 139 13.77 -2.68 -1.73
C VAL A 139 14.49 -4.00 -1.96
N ILE A 140 14.29 -5.00 -1.10
CA ILE A 140 14.87 -6.34 -1.25
C ILE A 140 14.33 -7.01 -2.52
N ILE A 141 13.02 -6.92 -2.76
CA ILE A 141 12.38 -7.57 -3.92
C ILE A 141 12.86 -6.91 -5.21
N ILE A 142 12.72 -5.59 -5.31
CA ILE A 142 13.10 -4.82 -6.51
C ILE A 142 14.61 -4.90 -6.71
N GLY A 143 15.39 -4.58 -5.68
CA GLY A 143 16.85 -4.59 -5.75
C GLY A 143 17.42 -5.98 -6.08
N GLY A 144 16.82 -7.04 -5.55
CA GLY A 144 17.21 -8.41 -5.85
C GLY A 144 16.91 -8.83 -7.30
N ILE A 145 15.74 -8.46 -7.82
CA ILE A 145 15.34 -8.76 -9.21
C ILE A 145 16.18 -7.95 -10.20
N TYR A 146 16.24 -6.62 -10.06
CA TYR A 146 16.98 -5.78 -10.99
C TYR A 146 18.50 -5.92 -10.86
N GLY A 147 18.99 -6.29 -9.66
CA GLY A 147 20.40 -6.62 -9.44
C GLY A 147 20.81 -7.98 -10.00
N GLY A 148 19.87 -8.76 -10.55
CA GLY A 148 20.14 -10.11 -11.08
C GLY A 148 20.49 -11.13 -10.00
N ILE A 149 20.23 -10.82 -8.72
CA ILE A 149 20.52 -11.69 -7.58
C ILE A 149 19.46 -12.79 -7.48
N PHE A 150 18.20 -12.44 -7.73
CA PHE A 150 17.05 -13.34 -7.62
C PHE A 150 16.15 -13.25 -8.86
N THR A 151 15.61 -14.39 -9.25
CA THR A 151 14.40 -14.44 -10.09
C THR A 151 13.18 -13.95 -9.31
N PRO A 152 12.08 -13.56 -9.96
CA PRO A 152 10.85 -13.12 -9.28
C PRO A 152 10.29 -14.16 -8.30
N THR A 153 10.42 -15.45 -8.63
CA THR A 153 10.02 -16.56 -7.77
C THR A 153 10.89 -16.69 -6.52
N GLU A 154 12.22 -16.53 -6.67
CA GLU A 154 13.15 -16.53 -5.53
C GLU A 154 12.96 -15.29 -4.65
N ALA A 155 12.73 -14.13 -5.27
CA ALA A 155 12.44 -12.89 -4.56
C ALA A 155 11.18 -13.02 -3.69
N ALA A 156 10.14 -13.72 -4.16
CA ALA A 156 8.94 -14.00 -3.38
C ALA A 156 9.24 -14.89 -2.15
N ALA A 157 10.07 -15.92 -2.31
CA ALA A 157 10.48 -16.78 -1.20
C ALA A 157 11.30 -16.01 -0.16
N VAL A 158 12.26 -15.19 -0.61
CA VAL A 158 13.06 -14.32 0.27
C VAL A 158 12.18 -13.31 0.99
N ALA A 159 11.22 -12.68 0.29
CA ALA A 159 10.28 -11.74 0.89
C ALA A 159 9.40 -12.39 1.96
N ALA A 160 8.93 -13.62 1.74
CA ALA A 160 8.15 -14.37 2.73
C ALA A 160 8.97 -14.67 3.99
N VAL A 161 10.20 -15.16 3.83
CA VAL A 161 11.10 -15.43 4.96
C VAL A 161 11.46 -14.15 5.71
N TYR A 162 11.79 -13.08 4.99
CA TYR A 162 12.09 -11.77 5.56
C TYR A 162 10.89 -11.20 6.33
N GLY A 163 9.69 -11.24 5.73
CA GLY A 163 8.47 -10.77 6.36
C GLY A 163 8.12 -11.54 7.62
N MET A 164 8.28 -12.87 7.59
CA MET A 164 8.10 -13.71 8.78
C MET A 164 9.11 -13.36 9.88
N PHE A 165 10.38 -13.18 9.54
CA PHE A 165 11.42 -12.84 10.51
C PHE A 165 11.17 -11.48 11.17
N ILE A 166 10.92 -10.44 10.38
CA ILE A 166 10.62 -9.10 10.89
C ILE A 166 9.33 -9.11 11.72
N GLY A 167 8.31 -9.86 11.28
CA GLY A 167 7.04 -9.98 11.99
C GLY A 167 7.10 -10.73 13.32
N PHE A 168 8.09 -11.60 13.55
CA PHE A 168 8.24 -12.31 14.83
C PHE A 168 9.27 -11.69 15.78
N PHE A 169 10.32 -11.07 15.24
CA PHE A 169 11.47 -10.64 16.04
C PHE A 169 11.61 -9.13 16.18
N VAL A 170 10.84 -8.33 15.43
CA VAL A 170 10.93 -6.85 15.46
C VAL A 170 9.62 -6.19 15.87
N TYR A 171 8.48 -6.65 15.32
CA TYR A 171 7.13 -6.19 15.67
C TYR A 171 6.42 -7.18 16.58
#